data_AF-A0A6B0XU59-F1
#
_entry.id   AF-A0A6B0XU59-F1
#
_cell.length_a   1.000
_cell.length_b   1.000
_cell.length_c   1.000
_cell.angle_alpha   90.00
_cell.angle_beta   90.00
_cell.angle_gamma   90.00
#
_symmetry.space_group_name_H-M   'P 1'
#
loop_
_entity.id
_entity.type
_entity.pdbx_description
1 polymer ?
#
loop_
_entity_poly.entity_id
_entity_poly.type
_entity_poly.pdbx_seq_one_letter_code
_entity_poly.pdbx_strand_id
1 'polypeptide(L)' 'MSIIGFHRFLIATAIVFCAVFAAWEFRIFASAGSLGALAVGVIFALAAAALAYYLANLARFLSGTRHDSPWHRGR' A
#
# COMPACT_ATOMS: atom_id res chain seq x y z
N MET A 1 18.05 -4.28 -13.24
CA MET A 1 16.76 -4.44 -12.53
C MET A 1 15.87 -3.25 -12.88
N SER A 2 14.60 -3.49 -13.24
CA SER A 2 13.72 -2.40 -13.70
C SER A 2 13.27 -1.51 -12.54
N ILE A 3 13.36 -0.18 -12.70
CA ILE A 3 12.92 0.84 -11.74
C ILE A 3 11.49 0.57 -11.25
N ILE A 4 10.63 0.04 -12.12
CA ILE A 4 9.24 -0.31 -11.81
C ILE A 4 9.13 -1.33 -10.65
N GLY A 5 10.03 -2.31 -10.60
CA GLY A 5 10.02 -3.36 -9.57
C GLY A 5 10.54 -2.85 -8.23
N PHE A 6 11.58 -2.03 -8.26
CA PHE A 6 12.15 -1.39 -7.08
C PHE A 6 11.17 -0.41 -6.44
N HIS A 7 10.50 0.41 -7.26
CA HIS A 7 9.48 1.34 -6.75
C HIS A 7 8.32 0.60 -6.08
N ARG A 8 7.86 -0.51 -6.68
CA ARG A 8 6.83 -1.35 -6.10
C ARG A 8 7.24 -1.98 -4.76
N PHE A 9 8.52 -2.32 -4.61
CA PHE A 9 9.08 -2.76 -3.34
C PHE A 9 9.04 -1.65 -2.28
N LEU A 10 9.54 -0.44 -2.59
CA LEU A 10 9.53 0.70 -1.66
C LEU A 10 8.12 1.05 -1.18
N ILE A 11 7.12 1.04 -2.09
CA ILE A 11 5.72 1.30 -1.74
C ILE A 11 5.19 0.22 -0.79
N ALA A 12 5.47 -1.05 -1.05
CA ALA A 12 5.05 -2.15 -0.19
C ALA A 12 5.64 -2.02 1.23
N THR A 13 6.93 -1.73 1.35
CA THR A 13 7.59 -1.55 2.64
C THR A 13 7.05 -0.32 3.38
N ALA A 14 6.79 0.78 2.67
CA ALA A 14 6.19 1.98 3.24
C ALA A 14 4.78 1.73 3.80
N ILE A 15 3.95 0.93 3.11
CA ILE A 15 2.62 0.54 3.60
C ILE A 15 2.74 -0.25 4.90
N VAL A 16 3.60 -1.26 4.94
CA VAL A 16 3.82 -2.09 6.15
C VAL A 16 4.30 -1.22 7.31
N PHE A 17 5.26 -0.33 7.05
CA PHE A 17 5.78 0.58 8.06
C PHE A 17 4.68 1.51 8.61
N CYS A 18 3.88 2.13 7.72
CA CYS A 18 2.79 2.99 8.14
C CYS A 18 1.71 2.23 8.92
N ALA A 19 1.38 1.00 8.54
CA ALA A 19 0.38 0.18 9.23
C ALA A 19 0.85 -0.21 10.65
N VAL A 20 2.11 -0.62 10.78
CA VAL A 20 2.71 -0.95 12.09
C VAL A 20 2.80 0.31 12.96
N PHE A 21 3.21 1.45 12.39
CA PHE A 21 3.32 2.72 13.10
C PHE A 21 1.96 3.24 13.57
N ALA A 22 0.93 3.19 12.72
CA ALA A 22 -0.42 3.56 13.09
C ALA A 22 -0.97 2.68 14.24
N ALA A 23 -0.73 1.36 14.20
CA ALA A 23 -1.13 0.46 15.28
C ALA A 23 -0.38 0.76 16.59
N TRP A 24 0.88 1.16 16.51
CA TRP A 24 1.70 1.54 17.66
C TRP A 24 1.22 2.85 18.30
N GLU A 25 0.99 3.90 17.50
CA GLU A 25 0.45 5.17 17.95
C GLU A 25 -0.95 5.02 18.56
N PHE A 26 -1.78 4.13 18.02
CA PHE A 26 -3.09 3.82 18.59
C PHE A 26 -2.99 3.20 19.99
N ARG A 27 -1.99 2.34 20.23
CA ARG A 27 -1.71 1.82 21.57
C ARG A 27 -1.21 2.90 22.52
N ILE A 28 -0.33 3.78 22.04
CA ILE A 28 0.14 4.93 22.82
C ILE A 28 -1.03 5.82 23.23
N PHE A 29 -1.92 6.15 22.30
CA PHE A 29 -3.13 6.93 22.58
C PHE A 29 -4.00 6.25 23.65
N ALA A 30 -4.22 4.94 23.54
CA ALA A 30 -4.99 4.18 24.53
C ALA A 30 -4.38 4.22 25.94
N SER A 31 -3.05 4.35 26.06
CA SER A 31 -2.37 4.44 27.35
C SER A 31 -2.16 5.86 27.89
N ALA A 32 -2.04 6.87 27.01
CA ALA A 32 -1.55 8.20 27.38
C ALA A 32 -2.52 9.35 27.05
N GLY A 33 -3.60 9.11 26.30
CA GLY A 33 -4.60 10.12 25.95
C GLY A 33 -4.10 11.27 25.06
N SER A 34 -2.94 11.11 24.41
CA SER A 34 -2.30 12.17 23.62
C SER A 34 -2.97 12.39 22.25
N LEU A 35 -3.74 13.46 22.10
CA LEU A 35 -4.37 13.83 20.82
C LEU A 35 -3.36 13.94 19.65
N GLY A 36 -2.12 14.34 19.93
CA GLY A 36 -1.06 14.45 18.93
C GLY A 36 -0.65 13.10 18.33
N ALA A 37 -0.56 12.07 19.16
CA ALA A 37 -0.30 10.69 18.73
C ALA A 37 -1.39 10.18 17.80
N LEU A 38 -2.65 10.49 18.14
CA LEU A 38 -3.80 10.07 17.33
C LEU A 38 -3.81 10.75 15.95
N ALA A 39 -3.54 12.06 15.89
CA ALA A 39 -3.49 12.78 14.60
C ALA A 39 -2.42 12.22 13.67
N VAL A 40 -1.21 11.98 14.19
CA VAL A 40 -0.10 11.39 13.41
C VAL A 40 -0.43 9.97 12.97
N GLY A 41 -0.97 9.15 13.88
CA GLY A 41 -1.39 7.78 13.57
C GLY A 41 -2.47 7.72 12.47
N VAL A 42 -3.46 8.62 12.51
CA VAL A 42 -4.52 8.71 11.49
C VAL A 42 -3.96 9.11 10.13
N ILE A 43 -3.07 10.10 10.08
CA ILE A 43 -2.44 10.54 8.82
C ILE A 43 -1.66 9.37 8.19
N PHE A 44 -0.87 8.65 8.99
CA PHE A 44 -0.11 7.50 8.52
C PHE A 44 -1.02 6.32 8.11
N ALA A 45 -2.12 6.09 8.81
CA ALA A 45 -3.11 5.09 8.43
C ALA A 45 -3.78 5.42 7.09
N LEU A 46 -4.16 6.69 6.88
CA LEU A 46 -4.74 7.16 5.61
C LEU A 46 -3.73 7.04 4.46
N ALA A 47 -2.47 7.40 4.70
CA ALA A 47 -1.40 7.22 3.72
C ALA A 47 -1.22 5.74 3.37
N ALA A 48 -1.17 4.85 4.36
CA ALA A 48 -1.08 3.40 4.14
C ALA A 48 -2.24 2.88 3.28
N ALA A 49 -3.48 3.28 3.61
CA ALA A 49 -4.67 2.87 2.87
C ALA A 49 -4.65 3.38 1.43
N ALA A 50 -4.26 4.64 1.21
CA ALA A 50 -4.15 5.22 -0.13
C ALA A 50 -3.09 4.51 -0.98
N LEU A 51 -1.92 4.20 -0.41
CA LEU A 51 -0.85 3.46 -1.11
C LEU A 51 -1.27 2.01 -1.40
N ALA A 52 -1.94 1.35 -0.46
CA ALA A 52 -2.47 0.00 -0.67
C ALA A 52 -3.53 -0.03 -1.78
N TYR A 53 -4.44 0.94 -1.78
CA TYR A 53 -5.43 1.12 -2.83
C TYR A 53 -4.77 1.37 -4.19
N TYR A 54 -3.72 2.20 -4.25
CA TYR A 54 -2.96 2.46 -5.47
C TYR A 54 -2.38 1.17 -6.06
N LEU A 55 -1.76 0.32 -5.24
CA LEU A 55 -1.23 -0.97 -5.68
C LEU A 55 -2.33 -1.96 -6.11
N ALA A 56 -3.42 -2.04 -5.36
CA ALA A 56 -4.55 -2.92 -5.70
C ALA A 56 -5.20 -2.49 -7.03
N ASN A 57 -5.35 -1.19 -7.25
CA ASN A 57 -5.85 -0.64 -8.50
C ASN A 57 -4.88 -0.93 -9.67
N LEU A 58 -3.58 -0.70 -9.49
CA LEU A 58 -2.56 -1.04 -10.51
C LEU A 58 -2.56 -2.54 -10.84
N ALA A 59 -2.62 -3.39 -9.81
CA ALA A 59 -2.67 -4.84 -9.99
C ALA A 59 -3.92 -5.26 -10.77
N ARG A 60 -5.08 -4.63 -10.48
CA ARG A 60 -6.34 -4.90 -11.18
C ARG A 60 -6.29 -4.50 -12.66
N PHE A 61 -5.68 -3.36 -12.98
CA PHE A 61 -5.46 -2.94 -14.37
C PHE A 61 -4.51 -3.89 -15.11
N LEU A 62 -3.42 -4.33 -14.45
CA LEU A 62 -2.44 -5.24 -15.06
C LEU A 62 -2.95 -6.69 -15.18
N SER A 63 -3.85 -7.11 -14.29
CA SER A 63 -4.54 -8.40 -14.42
C SER A 63 -5.64 -8.37 -15.48
N GLY A 64 -6.30 -7.23 -15.69
CA GLY A 64 -7.31 -7.05 -16.74
C GLY A 64 -6.72 -7.06 -18.15
N THR A 65 -5.50 -6.54 -18.31
CA THR A 65 -4.72 -6.57 -19.56
C THR A 65 -3.95 -7.88 -19.77
N ARG A 66 -4.17 -8.90 -18.93
CA ARG A 66 -3.58 -10.25 -19.10
C ARG A 66 -4.50 -11.21 -19.88
N HIS A 67 -5.63 -10.75 -20.42
CA HIS A 67 -6.60 -11.59 -21.14
C HIS A 67 -6.75 -11.28 -22.66
N ASP A 68 -5.74 -10.70 -23.30
CA ASP A 68 -5.80 -10.43 -24.75
C ASP A 68 -4.43 -10.54 -25.43
N SER A 69 -3.79 -11.71 -25.32
CA SER A 69 -2.90 -12.17 -26.39
C SER A 69 -3.60 -13.25 -27.21
N PRO A 70 -4.39 -12.91 -28.25
CA PRO A 70 -5.02 -13.90 -29.12
C PRO A 70 -4.04 -14.65 -30.06
N TRP A 71 -2.73 -14.60 -29.82
CA TRP A 71 -1.72 -15.01 -30.81
C TRP A 71 -1.08 -16.39 -30.59
N HIS A 72 -1.84 -17.35 -30.09
CA HIS A 72 -1.47 -18.78 -30.12
C HIS A 72 -2.49 -19.64 -30.86
N ARG A 73 -2.91 -19.21 -32.06
CA ARG A 73 -3.51 -20.12 -33.05
C ARG A 73 -2.52 -20.30 -34.19
N GLY A 74 -1.56 -21.19 -33.96
CA GLY A 74 -0.69 -21.70 -35.00
C GLY A 74 -1.31 -22.89 -35.72
N ARG A 75 -1.05 -22.92 -37.03
CA ARG A 75 -1.28 -23.99 -38.01
C ARG A 75 -2.67 -24.05 -38.63
#